data_AF-A0A1Y1VTY3-F1
#
_entry.id   AF-A0A1Y1VTY3-F1
#
_cell.length_a   1.000
_cell.length_b   1.000
_cell.length_c   1.000
_cell.angle_alpha   90.00
_cell.angle_beta   90.00
_cell.angle_gamma   90.00
#
_symmetry.space_group_name_H-M   'P 1'
#
loop_
_entity.id
_entity.type
_entity.pdbx_description
1 polymer ?
#
loop_
_entity_poly.entity_id
_entity_poly.type
_entity_poly.pdbx_seq_one_letter_code
_entity_poly.pdbx_strand_id
1 'polypeptide(L)'
;MRFASFLTAAVSALFLCTKHIDALDVFLSGSVGGSITGFLTSIEIPVGYDAVNTYFCGAAWWLGYFGLQRVAENDHNTIFTLWNLGNHTAKIVDAHPDAHFVRCEKDCAEGAASQITVHGDFWKPGVKYWLKVEINREGKDIMYIASIYKDNEWQLVGKMLGPDYGELMSVPANYFYQFIENFGDGMAPESLKVPRRVIYGDQYYRVEGSEKWGPMTNISPATSRHAERLYDDFNYSANMTKAGNAYVLSLDGYLPKGEYDRTYIPPFNYITSNITLPSFLGMETVEFPAQSYLSKNMRTINIGGIIHAASDKTCKSPVQPPAY
;
A
#
# COMPACT_ATOMS: atom_id res chain seq x y z
N MET A 1 10.09 -32.69 -38.02
CA MET A 1 9.16 -31.54 -38.04
C MET A 1 8.20 -31.64 -36.86
N ARG A 2 8.44 -30.88 -35.80
CA ARG A 2 7.42 -30.52 -34.80
C ARG A 2 7.68 -29.06 -34.44
N PHE A 3 6.83 -28.20 -34.96
CA PHE A 3 6.83 -26.76 -34.69
C PHE A 3 5.99 -26.49 -33.43
N ALA A 4 6.56 -25.64 -32.58
CA ALA A 4 5.94 -24.62 -31.74
C ALA A 4 4.71 -24.98 -30.87
N SER A 5 4.89 -24.82 -29.56
CA SER A 5 4.04 -23.93 -28.75
C SER A 5 4.82 -23.52 -27.49
N PHE A 6 5.69 -22.52 -27.67
CA PHE A 6 6.25 -21.71 -26.60
C PHE A 6 5.47 -20.40 -26.63
N LEU A 7 4.39 -20.28 -25.85
CA LEU A 7 3.70 -18.98 -25.69
C LEU A 7 2.78 -18.98 -24.45
N THR A 8 3.37 -18.87 -23.27
CA THR A 8 2.68 -18.40 -22.05
C THR A 8 3.72 -17.83 -21.09
N ALA A 9 4.28 -16.68 -21.43
CA ALA A 9 5.11 -15.86 -20.54
C ALA A 9 5.16 -14.43 -21.07
N ALA A 10 4.01 -13.74 -21.11
CA ALA A 10 3.94 -12.31 -21.41
C ALA A 10 2.55 -11.73 -21.08
N VAL A 11 2.12 -11.76 -19.82
CA VAL A 11 1.00 -10.92 -19.34
C VAL A 11 1.34 -10.37 -17.96
N SER A 12 2.45 -9.63 -17.84
CA SER A 12 2.78 -8.89 -16.61
C SER A 12 3.69 -7.70 -16.92
N ALA A 13 3.36 -6.86 -17.91
CA ALA A 13 4.10 -5.60 -18.15
C ALA A 13 3.43 -4.62 -19.13
N LEU A 14 2.13 -4.73 -19.42
CA LEU A 14 1.45 -3.74 -20.26
C LEU A 14 0.18 -3.26 -19.58
N PHE A 15 -0.23 -2.07 -19.99
CA PHE A 15 -1.41 -1.29 -19.59
C PHE A 15 -1.12 -0.29 -18.48
N LEU A 16 -0.92 0.97 -18.90
CA LEU A 16 -1.57 2.15 -18.33
C LEU A 16 -1.11 3.40 -19.11
N CYS A 17 -1.74 3.62 -20.26
CA CYS A 17 -1.94 4.97 -20.77
C CYS A 17 -3.45 5.10 -20.94
N THR A 18 -4.06 6.05 -20.23
CA THR A 18 -5.49 6.46 -20.24
C THR A 18 -6.52 5.76 -19.31
N LYS A 19 -6.18 4.88 -18.37
CA LYS A 19 -7.19 4.42 -17.39
C LYS A 19 -7.19 5.31 -16.16
N HIS A 20 -8.32 5.95 -15.86
CA HIS A 20 -8.55 6.57 -14.55
C HIS A 20 -8.50 5.47 -13.49
N ILE A 21 -7.49 5.50 -12.63
CA ILE A 21 -7.37 4.61 -11.48
C ILE A 21 -8.25 5.17 -10.35
N ASP A 22 -9.04 4.33 -9.69
CA ASP A 22 -9.83 4.74 -8.53
C ASP A 22 -9.17 4.23 -7.25
N ALA A 23 -8.77 5.15 -6.36
CA ALA A 23 -8.07 4.79 -5.12
C ALA A 23 -8.51 5.68 -3.95
N LEU A 24 -8.65 5.03 -2.78
CA LEU A 24 -8.87 5.66 -1.49
C LEU A 24 -7.69 5.39 -0.57
N ASP A 25 -6.95 6.44 -0.23
CA ASP A 25 -5.76 6.38 0.61
C ASP A 25 -5.93 7.07 1.98
N VAL A 26 -5.23 6.53 2.96
CA VAL A 26 -5.15 7.08 4.30
C VAL A 26 -3.71 7.14 4.78
N PHE A 27 -3.30 8.30 5.28
CA PHE A 27 -2.02 8.49 5.92
C PHE A 27 -2.10 8.05 7.38
N LEU A 28 -1.07 7.34 7.83
CA LEU A 28 -0.92 6.93 9.22
C LEU A 28 0.14 7.81 9.89
N SER A 29 -0.17 8.24 11.11
CA SER A 29 0.81 8.94 11.94
C SER A 29 0.74 8.46 13.40
N GLY A 30 1.88 8.54 14.06
CA GLY A 30 2.05 8.28 15.48
C GLY A 30 2.86 9.39 16.14
N SER A 31 3.12 9.28 17.43
CA SER A 31 4.09 10.15 18.11
C SER A 31 5.52 9.72 17.72
N VAL A 32 5.92 9.99 16.48
CA VAL A 32 7.20 9.52 15.95
C VAL A 32 8.30 10.49 16.37
N GLY A 33 9.25 9.99 17.17
CA GLY A 33 10.59 10.56 17.27
C GLY A 33 11.56 9.67 16.49
N GLY A 34 12.26 10.23 15.51
CA GLY A 34 13.23 9.50 14.69
C GLY A 34 12.66 8.83 13.44
N SER A 35 13.52 8.08 12.74
CA SER A 35 13.18 7.42 11.47
C SER A 35 12.45 6.10 11.70
N ILE A 36 11.40 5.80 10.93
CA ILE A 36 10.68 4.52 11.02
C ILE A 36 11.52 3.44 10.32
N THR A 37 11.80 2.35 11.04
CA THR A 37 12.56 1.18 10.59
C THR A 37 11.70 -0.08 10.52
N GLY A 38 10.41 0.02 10.87
CA GLY A 38 9.48 -1.07 10.74
C GLY A 38 8.04 -0.58 10.76
N PHE A 39 7.19 -1.24 10.00
CA PHE A 39 5.75 -1.04 10.01
C PHE A 39 5.05 -2.39 10.02
N LEU A 40 4.02 -2.49 10.85
CA LEU A 40 3.19 -3.67 11.01
C LEU A 40 1.73 -3.23 10.94
N THR A 41 0.91 -4.01 10.26
CA THR A 41 -0.54 -3.82 10.22
C THR A 41 -1.22 -5.19 10.17
N SER A 42 -2.44 -5.26 10.67
CA SER A 42 -3.34 -6.35 10.34
C SER A 42 -4.25 -5.95 9.18
N ILE A 43 -4.58 -6.93 8.36
CA ILE A 43 -5.43 -6.76 7.17
C ILE A 43 -6.44 -7.90 7.09
N GLU A 44 -7.69 -7.56 6.82
CA GLU A 44 -8.76 -8.52 6.55
C GLU A 44 -9.62 -7.99 5.40
N ILE A 45 -9.81 -8.82 4.37
CA ILE A 45 -10.72 -8.54 3.26
C ILE A 45 -11.97 -9.39 3.47
N PRO A 46 -13.14 -8.81 3.77
CA PRO A 46 -14.35 -9.60 4.00
C PRO A 46 -14.77 -10.38 2.75
N VAL A 47 -15.38 -11.55 2.94
CA VAL A 47 -15.90 -12.38 1.84
C VAL A 47 -16.88 -11.58 0.97
N GLY A 48 -16.63 -11.57 -0.35
CA GLY A 48 -17.46 -10.88 -1.33
C GLY A 48 -17.07 -9.43 -1.59
N TYR A 49 -15.99 -8.94 -0.96
CA TYR A 49 -15.45 -7.59 -1.16
C TYR A 49 -14.04 -7.57 -1.76
N ASP A 50 -13.54 -8.75 -2.13
CA ASP A 50 -12.29 -9.00 -2.83
C ASP A 50 -12.48 -8.89 -4.35
N ALA A 51 -13.03 -7.80 -4.92
CA ALA A 51 -13.29 -7.76 -6.36
C ALA A 51 -12.02 -7.99 -7.21
N VAL A 52 -12.16 -8.58 -8.40
CA VAL A 52 -11.03 -8.68 -9.36
C VAL A 52 -10.55 -7.28 -9.74
N ASN A 53 -9.25 -7.16 -9.98
CA ASN A 53 -8.53 -5.91 -10.21
C ASN A 53 -8.54 -4.98 -9.00
N THR A 54 -8.35 -5.54 -7.80
CA THR A 54 -8.28 -4.75 -6.57
C THR A 54 -6.93 -4.90 -5.89
N TYR A 55 -6.36 -3.77 -5.50
CA TYR A 55 -5.17 -3.71 -4.66
C TYR A 55 -5.53 -3.21 -3.26
N PHE A 56 -5.28 -4.05 -2.26
CA PHE A 56 -5.38 -3.74 -0.84
C PHE A 56 -3.98 -3.48 -0.29
N CYS A 57 -3.54 -2.23 -0.35
CA CYS A 57 -2.20 -1.85 0.07
C CYS A 57 -2.10 -1.82 1.60
N GLY A 58 -1.40 -2.80 2.16
CA GLY A 58 -1.16 -2.92 3.58
C GLY A 58 -0.13 -1.93 4.11
N ALA A 59 0.89 -1.60 3.33
CA ALA A 59 1.95 -0.68 3.74
C ALA A 59 2.55 0.00 2.50
N ALA A 60 2.39 1.31 2.38
CA ALA A 60 3.09 2.11 1.38
C ALA A 60 3.92 3.21 2.02
N TRP A 61 5.00 3.60 1.34
CA TRP A 61 5.92 4.66 1.70
C TRP A 61 6.41 5.36 0.42
N TRP A 62 7.21 6.41 0.57
CA TRP A 62 7.68 7.21 -0.58
C TRP A 62 8.34 6.40 -1.72
N LEU A 63 9.02 5.29 -1.41
CA LEU A 63 9.78 4.50 -2.38
C LEU A 63 9.14 3.16 -2.72
N GLY A 64 7.93 2.87 -2.28
CA GLY A 64 7.38 1.55 -2.55
C GLY A 64 6.11 1.24 -1.78
N TYR A 65 5.66 0.01 -2.00
CA TYR A 65 4.44 -0.50 -1.41
C TYR A 65 4.49 -2.01 -1.24
N PHE A 66 3.69 -2.49 -0.29
CA PHE A 66 3.49 -3.89 0.02
C PHE A 66 2.01 -4.13 0.35
N GLY A 67 1.41 -5.17 -0.21
CA GLY A 67 0.04 -5.54 0.12
C GLY A 67 -0.49 -6.74 -0.64
N LEU A 68 -1.82 -6.83 -0.69
CA LEU A 68 -2.56 -7.96 -1.24
C LEU A 68 -3.32 -7.54 -2.49
N GLN A 69 -3.30 -8.35 -3.54
CA GLN A 69 -4.02 -8.10 -4.78
C GLN A 69 -4.94 -9.26 -5.12
N ARG A 70 -6.07 -8.96 -5.76
CA ARG A 70 -6.79 -9.94 -6.58
C ARG A 70 -6.73 -9.50 -8.03
N VAL A 71 -5.91 -10.18 -8.84
CA VAL A 71 -5.66 -9.80 -10.24
C VAL A 71 -6.54 -10.58 -11.22
N ALA A 72 -7.06 -11.74 -10.82
CA ALA A 72 -7.95 -12.56 -11.64
C ALA A 72 -8.95 -13.37 -10.78
N GLU A 73 -9.88 -14.05 -11.44
CA GLU A 73 -10.77 -15.03 -10.82
C GLU A 73 -9.92 -16.21 -10.32
N ASN A 74 -9.67 -16.27 -9.01
CA ASN A 74 -8.77 -17.22 -8.33
C ASN A 74 -7.27 -16.91 -8.39
N ASP A 75 -6.88 -15.62 -8.40
CA ASP A 75 -5.48 -15.23 -8.22
C ASP A 75 -5.35 -14.16 -7.14
N HIS A 76 -5.19 -14.62 -5.89
CA HIS A 76 -4.96 -13.79 -4.70
C HIS A 76 -3.47 -13.74 -4.37
N ASN A 77 -2.84 -12.62 -4.70
CA ASN A 77 -1.39 -12.48 -4.71
C ASN A 77 -0.93 -11.49 -3.64
N THR A 78 0.33 -11.58 -3.27
CA THR A 78 1.02 -10.45 -2.63
C THR A 78 1.84 -9.70 -3.66
N ILE A 79 1.96 -8.38 -3.49
CA ILE A 79 2.83 -7.52 -4.28
C ILE A 79 3.75 -6.73 -3.35
N PHE A 80 5.03 -6.67 -3.68
CA PHE A 80 6.04 -5.86 -2.99
C PHE A 80 6.91 -5.15 -4.03
N THR A 81 6.84 -3.83 -4.06
CA THR A 81 7.51 -3.00 -5.09
C THR A 81 8.40 -1.96 -4.43
N LEU A 82 9.56 -1.72 -5.04
CA LEU A 82 10.43 -0.59 -4.78
C LEU A 82 10.65 0.21 -6.07
N TRP A 83 10.37 1.51 -6.01
CA TRP A 83 10.71 2.47 -7.05
C TRP A 83 12.22 2.65 -7.16
N ASN A 84 12.70 2.81 -8.38
CA ASN A 84 14.08 3.17 -8.66
C ASN A 84 14.29 4.65 -8.31
N LEU A 85 15.50 4.97 -7.85
CA LEU A 85 15.88 6.34 -7.54
C LEU A 85 16.88 6.84 -8.56
N GLY A 86 16.44 7.65 -9.53
CA GLY A 86 17.30 8.07 -10.64
C GLY A 86 17.85 6.86 -11.39
N ASN A 87 19.18 6.70 -11.41
CA ASN A 87 19.84 5.55 -12.04
C ASN A 87 20.04 4.34 -11.10
N HIS A 88 19.49 4.40 -9.88
CA HIS A 88 19.68 3.40 -8.84
C HIS A 88 18.49 2.45 -8.77
N THR A 89 18.57 1.36 -9.53
CA THR A 89 17.56 0.29 -9.54
C THR A 89 17.68 -0.60 -8.32
N ALA A 90 16.55 -0.84 -7.64
CA ALA A 90 16.50 -1.78 -6.53
C ALA A 90 16.94 -3.19 -6.96
N LYS A 91 17.59 -3.92 -6.06
CA LYS A 91 18.07 -5.28 -6.30
C LYS A 91 17.26 -6.25 -5.46
N ILE A 92 16.69 -7.26 -6.09
CA ILE A 92 16.05 -8.38 -5.39
C ILE A 92 17.16 -9.26 -4.82
N VAL A 93 17.16 -9.42 -3.50
CA VAL A 93 18.20 -10.15 -2.75
C VAL A 93 17.72 -11.54 -2.38
N ASP A 94 16.46 -11.65 -1.96
CA ASP A 94 15.82 -12.90 -1.58
C ASP A 94 14.31 -12.77 -1.75
N ALA A 95 13.59 -13.88 -1.91
CA ALA A 95 12.15 -13.90 -2.07
C ALA A 95 11.52 -15.25 -1.72
N HIS A 96 10.19 -15.26 -1.62
CA HIS A 96 9.44 -16.50 -1.52
C HIS A 96 9.78 -17.46 -2.68
N PRO A 97 9.81 -18.79 -2.47
CA PRO A 97 10.10 -19.75 -3.55
C PRO A 97 9.20 -19.61 -4.79
N ASP A 98 7.94 -19.26 -4.57
CA ASP A 98 6.93 -19.06 -5.63
C ASP A 98 6.85 -17.60 -6.13
N ALA A 99 7.88 -16.80 -5.86
CA ALA A 99 7.91 -15.41 -6.27
C ALA A 99 8.22 -15.25 -7.76
N HIS A 100 7.53 -14.29 -8.37
CA HIS A 100 7.76 -13.78 -9.70
C HIS A 100 8.33 -12.36 -9.61
N PHE A 101 9.19 -12.02 -10.55
CA PHE A 101 9.92 -10.77 -10.53
C PHE A 101 9.64 -9.95 -11.78
N VAL A 102 9.34 -8.68 -11.58
CA VAL A 102 9.25 -7.69 -12.65
C VAL A 102 10.26 -6.59 -12.34
N ARG A 103 11.10 -6.27 -13.32
CA ARG A 103 12.04 -5.15 -13.23
C ARG A 103 11.85 -4.29 -14.47
N CYS A 104 11.55 -3.02 -14.24
CA CYS A 104 11.38 -2.03 -15.28
C CYS A 104 12.29 -0.84 -15.00
N GLU A 105 13.16 -0.51 -15.96
CA GLU A 105 14.19 0.52 -15.77
C GLU A 105 13.89 1.83 -16.53
N LYS A 106 13.13 1.76 -17.63
CA LYS A 106 12.75 2.91 -18.47
C LYS A 106 11.38 2.69 -19.11
N ASP A 107 10.69 3.79 -19.40
CA ASP A 107 9.40 3.81 -20.10
C ASP A 107 8.31 2.94 -19.47
N CYS A 108 8.35 2.85 -18.14
CA CYS A 108 7.42 2.10 -17.31
C CYS A 108 6.17 2.94 -17.03
N ALA A 109 4.99 2.31 -17.09
CA ALA A 109 3.71 3.03 -16.98
C ALA A 109 3.57 3.86 -15.69
N GLU A 110 4.07 3.36 -14.57
CA GLU A 110 3.98 4.00 -13.24
C GLU A 110 5.34 4.49 -12.71
N GLY A 111 6.38 4.43 -13.54
CA GLY A 111 7.76 4.71 -13.13
C GLY A 111 8.62 3.46 -13.04
N ALA A 112 9.94 3.66 -13.03
CA ALA A 112 10.90 2.57 -13.02
C ALA A 112 10.95 1.91 -11.63
N ALA A 113 10.86 0.59 -11.56
CA ALA A 113 10.75 -0.16 -10.31
C ALA A 113 11.30 -1.59 -10.41
N SER A 114 11.53 -2.18 -9.25
CA SER A 114 11.61 -3.63 -9.06
C SER A 114 10.43 -4.10 -8.22
N GLN A 115 9.80 -5.19 -8.65
CA GLN A 115 8.60 -5.74 -8.06
C GLN A 115 8.73 -7.24 -7.87
N ILE A 116 8.22 -7.71 -6.74
CA ILE A 116 8.08 -9.11 -6.37
C ILE A 116 6.59 -9.39 -6.22
N THR A 117 6.09 -10.42 -6.89
CA THR A 117 4.73 -10.94 -6.70
C THR A 117 4.78 -12.40 -6.30
N VAL A 118 3.94 -12.81 -5.35
CA VAL A 118 3.78 -14.23 -5.00
C VAL A 118 2.36 -14.63 -5.38
N HIS A 119 2.25 -15.53 -6.36
CA HIS A 119 0.98 -15.94 -6.96
C HIS A 119 0.39 -17.17 -6.26
N GLY A 120 -0.86 -17.52 -6.61
CA GLY A 120 -1.42 -18.85 -6.31
C GLY A 120 -2.17 -18.94 -4.98
N ASP A 121 -3.14 -18.04 -4.77
CA ASP A 121 -4.01 -18.02 -3.58
C ASP A 121 -3.24 -17.91 -2.25
N PHE A 122 -2.23 -17.02 -2.25
CA PHE A 122 -1.36 -16.79 -1.10
C PHE A 122 -2.12 -16.25 0.13
N TRP A 123 -3.30 -15.66 -0.11
CA TRP A 123 -4.24 -15.20 0.90
C TRP A 123 -5.68 -15.52 0.46
N LYS A 124 -6.64 -15.43 1.41
CA LYS A 124 -8.06 -15.67 1.15
C LYS A 124 -8.93 -14.62 1.84
N PRO A 125 -10.09 -14.25 1.26
CA PRO A 125 -11.03 -13.37 1.92
C PRO A 125 -11.63 -14.05 3.18
N GLY A 126 -12.00 -13.25 4.16
CA GLY A 126 -12.50 -13.69 5.47
C GLY A 126 -11.40 -14.16 6.44
N VAL A 127 -10.13 -14.06 6.05
CA VAL A 127 -8.98 -14.39 6.90
C VAL A 127 -8.22 -13.11 7.25
N LYS A 128 -7.90 -12.94 8.53
CA LYS A 128 -7.06 -11.86 9.03
C LYS A 128 -5.59 -12.27 8.94
N TYR A 129 -4.80 -11.43 8.28
CA TYR A 129 -3.34 -11.58 8.17
C TYR A 129 -2.62 -10.42 8.86
N TRP A 130 -1.33 -10.58 9.12
CA TRP A 130 -0.45 -9.48 9.51
C TRP A 130 0.61 -9.26 8.46
N LEU A 131 0.78 -8.01 8.05
CA LEU A 131 1.78 -7.59 7.08
C LEU A 131 2.85 -6.78 7.81
N LYS A 132 4.11 -7.12 7.57
CA LYS A 132 5.27 -6.45 8.16
C LYS A 132 6.22 -6.00 7.08
N VAL A 133 6.68 -4.75 7.19
CA VAL A 133 7.80 -4.20 6.44
C VAL A 133 8.89 -3.84 7.44
N GLU A 134 10.12 -4.28 7.18
CA GLU A 134 11.31 -3.86 7.93
C GLU A 134 12.26 -3.10 7.00
N ILE A 135 12.86 -2.04 7.53
CA ILE A 135 13.76 -1.14 6.81
C ILE A 135 15.07 -1.08 7.58
N ASN A 136 16.12 -1.69 7.02
CA ASN A 136 17.43 -1.80 7.65
C ASN A 136 18.46 -1.00 6.85
N ARG A 137 19.21 -0.14 7.53
CA ARG A 137 20.32 0.61 6.91
C ARG A 137 21.56 -0.28 6.80
N GLU A 138 22.09 -0.42 5.59
CA GLU A 138 23.32 -1.16 5.28
C GLU A 138 24.36 -0.19 4.69
N GLY A 139 24.95 0.65 5.54
CA GLY A 139 25.82 1.74 5.12
C GLY A 139 25.05 2.82 4.36
N LYS A 140 25.32 2.96 3.07
CA LYS A 140 24.63 3.91 2.15
C LYS A 140 23.38 3.30 1.50
N ASP A 141 23.26 1.99 1.52
CA ASP A 141 22.15 1.26 0.93
C ASP A 141 21.09 0.96 1.99
N ILE A 142 19.83 0.76 1.56
CA ILE A 142 18.72 0.43 2.46
C ILE A 142 18.10 -0.89 2.04
N MET A 143 17.97 -1.80 3.00
CA MET A 143 17.33 -3.09 2.82
C MET A 143 15.86 -3.00 3.26
N TYR A 144 14.95 -3.39 2.37
CA TYR A 144 13.53 -3.50 2.64
C TYR A 144 13.14 -4.98 2.66
N ILE A 145 12.45 -5.42 3.71
CA ILE A 145 12.00 -6.80 3.89
C ILE A 145 10.49 -6.78 4.08
N ALA A 146 9.75 -7.48 3.22
CA ALA A 146 8.31 -7.64 3.32
C ALA A 146 7.96 -9.07 3.74
N SER A 147 7.07 -9.21 4.71
CA SER A 147 6.63 -10.52 5.22
C SER A 147 5.15 -10.51 5.58
N ILE A 148 4.51 -11.67 5.43
CA ILE A 148 3.15 -11.92 5.89
C ILE A 148 3.17 -12.96 7.00
N TYR A 149 2.37 -12.78 8.04
CA TYR A 149 2.13 -13.82 9.04
C TYR A 149 0.95 -14.68 8.61
N LYS A 150 1.20 -15.94 8.29
CA LYS A 150 0.19 -16.95 7.94
C LYS A 150 0.63 -18.32 8.43
N ASP A 151 -0.31 -19.23 8.64
CA ASP A 151 -0.01 -20.61 9.09
C ASP A 151 0.84 -20.68 10.38
N ASN A 152 0.67 -19.69 11.26
CA ASN A 152 1.42 -19.49 12.51
C ASN A 152 2.93 -19.20 12.35
N GLU A 153 3.34 -18.65 11.22
CA GLU A 153 4.72 -18.24 10.99
C GLU A 153 4.82 -16.97 10.12
N TRP A 154 5.95 -16.28 10.23
CA TRP A 154 6.30 -15.21 9.31
C TRP A 154 6.87 -15.81 8.02
N GLN A 155 6.18 -15.60 6.91
CA GLN A 155 6.63 -16.00 5.59
C GLN A 155 7.20 -14.80 4.85
N LEU A 156 8.41 -14.96 4.33
CA LEU A 156 9.06 -13.96 3.51
C LEU A 156 8.30 -13.81 2.19
N VAL A 157 7.96 -12.58 1.82
CA VAL A 157 7.51 -12.25 0.47
C VAL A 157 8.73 -11.87 -0.37
N GLY A 158 9.55 -10.95 0.16
CA GLY A 158 10.72 -10.47 -0.55
C GLY A 158 11.66 -9.63 0.30
N LYS A 159 12.91 -9.58 -0.15
CA LYS A 159 13.98 -8.73 0.38
C LYS A 159 14.61 -7.98 -0.79
N MET A 160 14.58 -6.65 -0.74
CA MET A 160 15.13 -5.80 -1.79
C MET A 160 16.09 -4.76 -1.23
N LEU A 161 17.26 -4.63 -1.84
CA LEU A 161 18.27 -3.63 -1.54
C LEU A 161 18.10 -2.43 -2.47
N GLY A 162 17.79 -1.27 -1.89
CA GLY A 162 17.83 0.03 -2.56
C GLY A 162 19.22 0.65 -2.47
N PRO A 163 20.00 0.69 -3.57
CA PRO A 163 21.36 1.20 -3.53
C PRO A 163 21.37 2.72 -3.39
N ASP A 164 22.20 3.26 -2.49
CA ASP A 164 22.33 4.70 -2.20
C ASP A 164 21.06 5.37 -1.63
N TYR A 165 20.11 4.60 -1.10
CA TYR A 165 18.85 5.15 -0.57
C TYR A 165 19.02 5.78 0.84
N GLY A 166 20.16 5.56 1.49
CA GLY A 166 20.40 5.96 2.88
C GLY A 166 20.49 7.47 3.11
N GLU A 167 20.84 8.25 2.08
CA GLU A 167 20.84 9.73 2.16
C GLU A 167 19.41 10.30 2.18
N LEU A 168 18.45 9.60 1.55
CA LEU A 168 17.04 10.02 1.49
C LEU A 168 16.25 9.71 2.75
N MET A 169 16.68 8.74 3.55
CA MET A 169 16.08 8.48 4.86
C MET A 169 16.24 9.66 5.85
N SER A 170 17.09 10.65 5.53
CA SER A 170 17.31 11.87 6.32
C SER A 170 16.26 12.96 6.10
N VAL A 171 15.47 12.85 5.01
CA VAL A 171 14.35 13.75 4.67
C VAL A 171 13.09 13.06 5.21
N PRO A 172 12.07 13.76 5.78
CA PRO A 172 10.95 13.09 6.44
C PRO A 172 10.05 12.34 5.43
N ALA A 173 10.51 11.16 5.02
CA ALA A 173 9.85 10.19 4.13
C ALA A 173 9.41 8.94 4.92
N ASN A 174 9.37 9.05 6.26
CA ASN A 174 8.97 7.99 7.18
C ASN A 174 7.50 8.14 7.55
N TYR A 175 6.63 8.21 6.55
CA TYR A 175 5.20 8.01 6.76
C TYR A 175 4.82 6.70 6.08
N PHE A 176 3.92 5.98 6.74
CA PHE A 176 3.23 4.87 6.12
C PHE A 176 1.82 5.32 5.77
N TYR A 177 1.35 4.89 4.62
CA TYR A 177 -0.03 5.05 4.22
C TYR A 177 -0.56 3.70 3.75
N GLN A 178 -1.88 3.58 3.76
CA GLN A 178 -2.60 2.39 3.30
C GLN A 178 -3.67 2.84 2.32
N PHE A 179 -4.01 1.99 1.37
CA PHE A 179 -5.06 2.33 0.40
C PHE A 179 -5.80 1.10 -0.09
N ILE A 180 -6.93 1.36 -0.73
CA ILE A 180 -7.66 0.40 -1.56
C ILE A 180 -7.79 1.01 -2.95
N GLU A 181 -7.50 0.22 -3.98
CA GLU A 181 -7.47 0.69 -5.36
C GLU A 181 -8.16 -0.30 -6.29
N ASN A 182 -8.94 0.23 -7.23
CA ASN A 182 -9.48 -0.46 -8.38
C ASN A 182 -8.61 -0.14 -9.61
N PHE A 183 -7.75 -1.08 -9.98
CA PHE A 183 -6.85 -0.94 -11.15
C PHE A 183 -7.43 -1.57 -12.43
N GLY A 184 -8.75 -1.84 -12.45
CA GLY A 184 -9.44 -2.50 -13.56
C GLY A 184 -9.53 -1.66 -14.84
N ASP A 185 -10.61 -1.83 -15.61
CA ASP A 185 -10.84 -1.11 -16.88
C ASP A 185 -11.23 0.37 -16.70
N GLY A 186 -10.57 1.05 -15.76
CA GLY A 186 -10.83 2.41 -15.36
C GLY A 186 -12.11 2.57 -14.55
N MET A 187 -12.54 3.82 -14.39
CA MET A 187 -13.82 4.25 -13.77
C MET A 187 -15.08 3.84 -14.56
N ALA A 188 -15.07 2.69 -15.25
CA ALA A 188 -16.21 2.20 -16.01
C ALA A 188 -17.38 1.87 -15.06
N PRO A 189 -18.62 2.29 -15.36
CA PRO A 189 -19.76 2.12 -14.45
C PRO A 189 -19.97 0.69 -13.94
N GLU A 190 -19.73 -0.34 -14.77
CA GLU A 190 -19.87 -1.73 -14.34
C GLU A 190 -18.80 -2.15 -13.31
N SER A 191 -17.57 -1.61 -13.42
CA SER A 191 -16.51 -1.85 -12.44
C SER A 191 -16.83 -1.19 -11.09
N LEU A 192 -17.38 0.02 -11.14
CA LEU A 192 -17.78 0.80 -9.96
C LEU A 192 -19.00 0.23 -9.24
N LYS A 193 -19.81 -0.62 -9.87
CA LYS A 193 -20.94 -1.31 -9.19
C LYS A 193 -20.48 -2.42 -8.25
N VAL A 194 -19.26 -2.93 -8.43
CA VAL A 194 -18.74 -4.06 -7.66
C VAL A 194 -18.07 -3.51 -6.40
N PRO A 195 -18.60 -3.79 -5.19
CA PRO A 195 -18.05 -3.22 -3.97
C PRO A 195 -16.70 -3.82 -3.60
N ARG A 196 -15.82 -2.98 -3.05
CA ARG A 196 -14.49 -3.34 -2.55
C ARG A 196 -14.35 -2.87 -1.11
N ARG A 197 -13.79 -3.71 -0.23
CA ARG A 197 -13.65 -3.38 1.19
C ARG A 197 -12.46 -4.07 1.82
N VAL A 198 -11.78 -3.34 2.70
CA VAL A 198 -10.70 -3.87 3.54
C VAL A 198 -10.80 -3.29 4.94
N ILE A 199 -10.45 -4.11 5.92
CA ILE A 199 -10.32 -3.74 7.32
C ILE A 199 -8.83 -3.74 7.65
N TYR A 200 -8.32 -2.57 8.03
CA TYR A 200 -6.96 -2.43 8.54
C TYR A 200 -7.01 -2.15 10.03
N GLY A 201 -6.20 -2.85 10.83
CA GLY A 201 -6.15 -2.61 12.27
C GLY A 201 -4.78 -2.91 12.86
N ASP A 202 -4.64 -2.65 14.15
CA ASP A 202 -3.45 -3.04 14.92
C ASP A 202 -2.14 -2.53 14.27
N GLN A 203 -2.07 -1.25 13.90
CA GLN A 203 -0.89 -0.69 13.27
C GLN A 203 0.17 -0.34 14.30
N TYR A 204 1.38 -0.82 14.05
CA TYR A 204 2.55 -0.54 14.86
C TYR A 204 3.70 -0.06 13.98
N TYR A 205 4.58 0.72 14.58
CA TYR A 205 5.84 1.15 13.99
C TYR A 205 7.01 0.83 14.91
N ARG A 206 8.19 0.67 14.32
CA ARG A 206 9.48 0.64 15.02
C ARG A 206 10.30 1.81 14.53
N VAL A 207 11.05 2.45 15.42
CA VAL A 207 11.97 3.54 15.06
C VAL A 207 13.42 3.11 15.19
N GLU A 208 14.30 3.82 14.50
CA GLU A 208 15.75 3.63 14.58
C GLU A 208 16.23 3.69 16.04
N GLY A 209 17.07 2.72 16.43
CA GLY A 209 17.58 2.59 17.79
C GLY A 209 16.64 1.95 18.81
N SER A 210 15.43 1.54 18.42
CA SER A 210 14.49 0.80 19.27
C SER A 210 14.26 -0.62 18.74
N GLU A 211 14.27 -1.61 19.63
CA GLU A 211 13.78 -2.98 19.33
C GLU A 211 12.27 -3.11 19.54
N LYS A 212 11.66 -2.15 20.24
CA LYS A 212 10.25 -2.18 20.63
C LYS A 212 9.37 -1.46 19.63
N TRP A 213 8.16 -1.98 19.46
CA TRP A 213 7.13 -1.45 18.57
C TRP A 213 6.17 -0.52 19.32
N GLY A 214 5.84 0.63 18.74
CA GLY A 214 4.83 1.57 19.23
C GLY A 214 3.58 1.58 18.34
N PRO A 215 2.38 1.84 18.86
CA PRO A 215 1.17 1.88 18.07
C PRO A 215 1.10 3.19 17.26
N MET A 216 0.62 3.10 16.02
CA MET A 216 0.12 4.28 15.32
C MET A 216 -1.17 4.75 16.00
N THR A 217 -1.35 6.06 16.13
CA THR A 217 -2.45 6.62 16.96
C THR A 217 -3.42 7.47 16.16
N ASN A 218 -3.03 7.92 14.97
CA ASN A 218 -3.80 8.83 14.16
C ASN A 218 -3.85 8.37 12.71
N ILE A 219 -5.04 8.51 12.12
CA ILE A 219 -5.30 8.25 10.71
C ILE A 219 -5.86 9.51 10.11
N SER A 220 -5.25 9.93 9.01
CA SER A 220 -5.69 11.05 8.21
C SER A 220 -6.01 10.55 6.81
N PRO A 221 -7.29 10.35 6.47
CA PRO A 221 -7.67 10.10 5.09
C PRO A 221 -7.11 11.20 4.20
N ALA A 222 -6.42 10.83 3.13
CA ALA A 222 -6.20 11.77 2.07
C ALA A 222 -7.45 11.76 1.23
N THR A 223 -8.06 12.92 1.05
CA THR A 223 -8.95 13.07 -0.09
C THR A 223 -8.03 13.13 -1.31
N SER A 224 -7.74 12.00 -1.95
CA SER A 224 -7.11 12.05 -3.26
C SER A 224 -8.05 12.89 -4.14
N ARG A 225 -7.59 14.07 -4.56
CA ARG A 225 -8.35 14.96 -5.46
C ARG A 225 -8.46 14.38 -6.89
N HIS A 226 -8.11 13.10 -7.07
CA HIS A 226 -8.03 12.41 -8.36
C HIS A 226 -9.01 11.24 -8.50
N ALA A 227 -9.78 10.89 -7.48
CA ALA A 227 -11.15 10.50 -7.74
C ALA A 227 -11.87 11.77 -8.23
N GLU A 228 -11.60 12.19 -9.48
CA GLU A 228 -12.52 13.02 -10.24
C GLU A 228 -13.79 12.17 -10.35
N ARG A 229 -14.62 12.32 -9.32
CA ARG A 229 -15.83 11.55 -9.09
C ARG A 229 -16.71 11.72 -10.32
N LEU A 230 -16.71 10.70 -11.18
CA LEU A 230 -17.59 10.70 -12.35
C LEU A 230 -19.05 10.50 -11.92
N TYR A 231 -19.31 9.89 -10.75
CA TYR A 231 -20.64 9.51 -10.30
C TYR A 231 -20.82 9.65 -8.78
N ASP A 232 -21.94 10.23 -8.36
CA ASP A 232 -22.23 10.48 -6.94
C ASP A 232 -22.79 9.26 -6.17
N ASP A 233 -23.20 8.21 -6.87
CA ASP A 233 -23.95 7.10 -6.26
C ASP A 233 -23.06 5.96 -5.73
N PHE A 234 -21.74 6.04 -5.89
CA PHE A 234 -20.80 5.00 -5.45
C PHE A 234 -20.13 5.32 -4.10
N ASN A 235 -19.76 4.27 -3.38
CA ASN A 235 -19.21 4.34 -2.05
C ASN A 235 -17.71 4.71 -2.07
N TYR A 236 -17.36 5.74 -1.33
CA TYR A 236 -15.99 6.14 -1.08
C TYR A 236 -15.87 6.54 0.39
N SER A 237 -15.47 5.62 1.26
CA SER A 237 -15.52 5.87 2.71
C SER A 237 -14.42 5.21 3.52
N ALA A 238 -13.97 5.92 4.55
CA ALA A 238 -13.12 5.37 5.60
C ALA A 238 -13.82 5.52 6.96
N ASN A 239 -14.01 4.42 7.68
CA ASN A 239 -14.76 4.39 8.93
C ASN A 239 -14.04 3.60 10.00
N MET A 240 -13.89 4.18 11.20
CA MET A 240 -13.40 3.44 12.36
C MET A 240 -14.39 2.34 12.76
N THR A 241 -13.87 1.16 13.10
CA THR A 241 -14.67 0.07 13.66
C THR A 241 -15.21 0.45 15.04
N LYS A 242 -16.29 -0.21 15.50
CA LYS A 242 -16.88 0.06 16.82
C LYS A 242 -15.89 -0.10 17.98
N ALA A 243 -14.93 -1.02 17.84
CA ALA A 243 -13.89 -1.27 18.84
C ALA A 243 -12.82 -0.16 18.87
N GLY A 244 -12.71 0.66 17.83
CA GLY A 244 -11.78 1.79 17.80
C GLY A 244 -10.31 1.42 17.62
N ASN A 245 -10.00 0.20 17.19
CA ASN A 245 -8.63 -0.31 16.97
C ASN A 245 -8.35 -0.73 15.51
N ALA A 246 -9.34 -0.57 14.64
CA ALA A 246 -9.26 -0.85 13.21
C ALA A 246 -10.18 0.10 12.44
N TYR A 247 -9.94 0.32 11.16
CA TYR A 247 -10.81 1.06 10.27
C TYR A 247 -11.09 0.28 8.99
N VAL A 248 -12.18 0.65 8.33
CA VAL A 248 -12.68 0.05 7.11
C VAL A 248 -12.52 1.06 5.99
N LEU A 249 -11.83 0.69 4.92
CA LEU A 249 -11.92 1.41 3.65
C LEU A 249 -12.95 0.70 2.77
N SER A 250 -13.89 1.46 2.21
CA SER A 250 -14.83 1.00 1.20
C SER A 250 -14.68 1.84 -0.06
N LEU A 251 -14.58 1.16 -1.19
CA LEU A 251 -14.47 1.73 -2.52
C LEU A 251 -15.50 1.01 -3.39
N ASP A 252 -16.12 1.73 -4.32
CA ASP A 252 -17.11 1.18 -5.24
C ASP A 252 -18.34 0.57 -4.56
N GLY A 253 -19.28 0.09 -5.38
CA GLY A 253 -20.60 -0.35 -4.96
C GLY A 253 -21.51 0.82 -4.63
N TYR A 254 -22.81 0.60 -4.78
CA TYR A 254 -23.80 1.65 -4.49
C TYR A 254 -23.77 2.07 -3.03
N LEU A 255 -23.90 3.37 -2.78
CA LEU A 255 -24.21 3.89 -1.46
C LEU A 255 -25.53 3.29 -0.95
N PRO A 256 -25.64 2.97 0.35
CA PRO A 256 -26.92 2.61 0.94
C PRO A 256 -27.96 3.70 0.69
N LYS A 257 -29.22 3.29 0.46
CA LYS A 257 -30.32 4.22 0.17
C LYS A 257 -30.48 5.25 1.30
N GLY A 258 -30.37 6.54 0.95
CA GLY A 258 -30.52 7.65 1.89
C GLY A 258 -29.23 8.07 2.60
N GLU A 259 -28.10 7.39 2.31
CA GLU A 259 -26.79 7.88 2.68
C GLU A 259 -26.26 8.82 1.59
N TYR A 260 -25.57 9.87 2.04
CA TYR A 260 -24.82 10.75 1.17
C TYR A 260 -23.35 10.53 1.43
N ASP A 261 -22.58 10.44 0.36
CA ASP A 261 -21.13 10.40 0.44
C ASP A 261 -20.62 11.60 1.23
N ARG A 262 -19.73 11.32 2.18
CA ARG A 262 -18.96 12.36 2.85
C ARG A 262 -17.63 12.47 2.11
N THR A 263 -17.60 13.35 1.12
CA THR A 263 -16.38 13.75 0.39
C THR A 263 -15.27 14.23 1.33
N TYR A 264 -15.62 14.55 2.58
CA TYR A 264 -14.69 14.76 3.67
C TYR A 264 -14.83 13.65 4.72
N ILE A 265 -13.81 12.81 4.80
CA ILE A 265 -13.65 11.88 5.90
C ILE A 265 -12.73 12.54 6.95
N PRO A 266 -13.24 12.91 8.13
CA PRO A 266 -12.42 13.56 9.15
C PRO A 266 -11.31 12.61 9.63
N PRO A 267 -10.13 13.13 9.98
CA PRO A 267 -9.13 12.35 10.69
C PRO A 267 -9.72 11.74 11.96
N PHE A 268 -9.30 10.52 12.26
CA PHE A 268 -9.75 9.81 13.45
C PHE A 268 -8.56 9.23 14.21
N ASN A 269 -8.70 9.18 15.54
CA ASN A 269 -7.69 8.60 16.40
C ASN A 269 -8.11 7.19 16.79
N TYR A 270 -7.13 6.31 16.91
CA TYR A 270 -7.36 5.03 17.54
C TYR A 270 -7.60 5.18 19.04
N ILE A 271 -8.40 4.27 19.58
CA ILE A 271 -8.47 4.01 21.01
C ILE A 271 -7.26 3.13 21.34
N THR A 272 -6.15 3.76 21.70
CA THR A 272 -4.86 3.09 21.89
C THR A 272 -4.89 1.98 22.93
N SER A 273 -5.76 2.07 23.95
CA SER A 273 -5.98 1.00 24.94
C SER A 273 -6.56 -0.28 24.34
N ASN A 274 -7.16 -0.21 23.14
CA ASN A 274 -7.77 -1.34 22.46
C ASN A 274 -6.85 -1.90 21.36
N ILE A 275 -5.70 -1.27 21.12
CA ILE A 275 -4.67 -1.82 20.23
C ILE A 275 -3.78 -2.72 21.09
N THR A 276 -3.84 -4.03 20.84
CA THR A 276 -3.01 -5.01 21.53
C THR A 276 -2.28 -5.84 20.50
N LEU A 277 -0.94 -5.79 20.53
CA LEU A 277 -0.12 -6.60 19.65
C LEU A 277 -0.22 -8.06 20.11
N PRO A 278 -0.70 -8.97 19.26
CA PRO A 278 -0.83 -10.36 19.68
C PRO A 278 0.54 -10.98 19.99
N SER A 279 0.66 -11.62 21.16
CA SER A 279 1.93 -12.20 21.63
C SER A 279 2.48 -13.27 20.69
N PHE A 280 1.62 -13.97 19.93
CA PHE A 280 2.04 -14.98 18.96
C PHE A 280 2.88 -14.40 17.81
N LEU A 281 2.85 -13.08 17.59
CA LEU A 281 3.71 -12.45 16.59
C LEU A 281 5.18 -12.37 17.02
N GLY A 282 5.48 -12.65 18.30
CA GLY A 282 6.85 -12.64 18.84
C GLY A 282 7.46 -11.24 18.90
N MET A 283 6.63 -10.21 19.03
CA MET A 283 7.05 -8.80 18.96
C MET A 283 6.86 -8.12 20.31
N GLU A 284 7.88 -7.37 20.75
CA GLU A 284 7.80 -6.58 21.98
C GLU A 284 7.26 -5.17 21.70
N THR A 285 6.37 -4.68 22.56
CA THR A 285 5.83 -3.33 22.48
C THR A 285 6.46 -2.39 23.50
N VAL A 286 6.52 -1.11 23.17
CA VAL A 286 6.76 -0.06 24.18
C VAL A 286 5.54 -0.04 25.10
N GLU A 287 5.74 -0.15 26.41
CA GLU A 287 4.70 0.17 27.37
C GLU A 287 4.43 1.68 27.26
N PHE A 288 3.32 2.05 26.63
CA PHE A 288 2.90 3.44 26.67
C PHE A 288 2.37 3.74 28.08
N PRO A 289 2.90 4.75 28.79
CA PRO A 289 2.08 5.36 29.83
C PRO A 289 0.84 5.91 29.12
N ALA A 290 -0.35 5.62 29.67
CA ALA A 290 -1.62 6.13 29.16
C ALA A 290 -1.50 7.65 28.93
N GLN A 291 -1.34 8.09 27.68
CA GLN A 291 -1.19 9.52 27.41
C GLN A 291 -2.53 10.20 27.59
N SER A 292 -2.62 10.98 28.67
CA SER A 292 -3.61 12.03 28.84
C SER A 292 -3.55 12.98 27.64
N TYR A 293 -4.69 13.14 26.97
CA TYR A 293 -4.95 14.12 25.93
C TYR A 293 -4.21 15.45 26.18
N LEU A 294 -3.23 15.77 25.34
CA LEU A 294 -2.83 17.14 25.08
C LEU A 294 -2.93 17.38 23.58
N SER A 295 -4.13 17.82 23.20
CA SER A 295 -4.39 18.61 22.01
C SER A 295 -3.46 19.85 22.02
N LYS A 296 -2.32 19.76 21.35
CA LYS A 296 -1.64 20.95 20.86
C LYS A 296 -1.60 20.85 19.35
N ASN A 297 -2.62 21.48 18.75
CA ASN A 297 -2.65 22.03 17.40
C ASN A 297 -1.50 21.55 16.50
N MET A 298 -1.63 20.35 15.95
CA MET A 298 -0.90 20.03 14.74
C MET A 298 -1.46 20.96 13.67
N ARG A 299 -0.70 22.01 13.34
CA ARG A 299 -0.88 22.70 12.06
C ARG A 299 -0.59 21.65 11.01
N THR A 300 -1.62 21.28 10.27
CA THR A 300 -1.50 20.55 9.00
C THR A 300 -0.52 21.30 8.13
N ILE A 301 0.71 20.78 8.01
CA ILE A 301 1.60 21.19 6.94
C ILE A 301 1.05 20.50 5.72
N ASN A 302 0.48 21.28 4.81
CA ASN A 302 0.01 20.81 3.52
C ASN A 302 1.26 20.53 2.68
N ILE A 303 1.83 19.33 2.84
CA ILE A 303 2.90 18.84 1.98
C ILE A 303 2.18 18.34 0.73
N GLY A 304 2.38 19.02 -0.39
CA GLY A 304 1.73 18.68 -1.66
C GLY A 304 1.79 17.18 -1.90
N GLY A 305 0.63 16.56 -2.06
CA GLY A 305 0.53 15.16 -2.44
C GLY A 305 1.37 14.91 -3.68
N ILE A 306 2.10 13.80 -3.69
CA ILE A 306 2.89 13.39 -4.85
C ILE A 306 1.91 13.01 -5.93
N ILE A 307 1.86 13.87 -6.94
CA ILE A 307 1.01 13.75 -8.10
C ILE A 307 1.54 12.58 -8.93
N HIS A 308 0.80 11.47 -8.99
CA HIS A 308 0.93 10.50 -10.07
C HIS A 308 0.15 11.05 -11.27
N ALA A 309 0.78 11.96 -12.02
CA ALA A 309 0.27 12.38 -13.32
C ALA A 309 1.08 11.68 -14.41
N ALA A 310 0.48 10.70 -15.07
CA ALA A 310 0.82 10.48 -16.47
C ALA A 310 0.45 11.77 -17.21
N SER A 311 1.45 12.59 -17.55
CA SER A 311 1.19 13.87 -18.20
C SER A 311 0.60 13.63 -19.59
N ASP A 312 -0.52 14.28 -19.92
CA ASP A 312 -1.14 14.26 -21.25
C ASP A 312 -0.19 14.68 -22.41
N LYS A 313 0.95 15.30 -22.09
CA LYS A 313 1.90 15.82 -23.08
C LYS A 313 2.71 14.76 -23.81
N THR A 314 2.91 13.56 -23.25
CA THR A 314 3.66 12.48 -23.91
C THR A 314 2.84 11.70 -24.92
N CYS A 315 1.52 11.91 -24.99
CA CYS A 315 0.63 11.07 -25.79
C CYS A 315 0.24 11.66 -27.17
N LYS A 316 0.68 12.87 -27.54
CA LYS A 316 0.23 13.52 -28.79
C LYS A 316 1.30 14.01 -29.76
N SER A 317 2.59 13.77 -29.52
CA SER A 317 3.60 14.07 -30.54
C SER A 317 4.82 13.16 -30.40
N PRO A 318 5.34 12.57 -31.49
CA PRO A 318 6.65 11.95 -31.44
C PRO A 318 7.65 13.03 -31.04
N VAL A 319 8.25 12.88 -29.86
CA VAL A 319 9.36 13.72 -29.43
C VAL A 319 10.50 13.43 -30.38
N GLN A 320 10.76 14.35 -31.31
CA GLN A 320 12.01 14.32 -32.06
C GLN A 320 13.16 14.51 -31.07
N PRO A 321 14.25 13.73 -31.20
CA PRO A 321 15.40 13.87 -30.32
C PRO A 321 15.96 15.29 -30.39
N PRO A 322 16.41 15.88 -29.26
CA PRO A 322 17.13 17.13 -29.29
C PRO A 322 18.40 16.95 -30.14
N ALA A 323 18.59 17.87 -31.08
CA ALA A 323 19.81 17.96 -31.85
C ALA A 323 20.95 18.49 -30.95
N TYR A 324 22.05 17.74 -30.97
CA TYR A 324 23.36 17.97 -30.37
C TYR A 324 23.48 17.71 -28.86
#